data_AF-A0A944Z4S6-F1
#
_entry.id   AF-A0A944Z4S6-F1
#
_cell.length_a   1.000
_cell.length_b   1.000
_cell.length_c   1.000
_cell.angle_alpha   90.00
_cell.angle_beta   90.00
_cell.angle_gamma   90.00
#
_symmetry.space_group_name_H-M   'P 1'
#
loop_
_entity.id
_entity.type
_entity.pdbx_description
1 polymer ?
#
loop_
_entity_poly.entity_id
_entity_poly.type
_entity_poly.pdbx_seq_one_letter_code
_entity_poly.pdbx_strand_id
1 'polypeptide(L)'
;MSDMENIAGTHDNDNIIKVLMDASKSMNISKNEVSKATEMIIKSCNTQGTKGAGHKPLLLSKIDALGRLEALYRAVSKRYENAALKLAGGVPEDKVMAELIPYNVFLSDQIKSEYESYEQVLSMLIV
;
A
#
# COMPACT_ATOMS: atom_id res chain seq x y z
N MET A 1 -27.73 -33.24 -24.34
CA MET A 1 -27.58 -32.73 -22.97
C MET A 1 -26.19 -32.16 -22.90
N SER A 2 -26.07 -30.85 -23.09
CA SER A 2 -24.79 -30.14 -23.18
C SER A 2 -24.68 -29.22 -21.99
N ASP A 3 -24.32 -29.78 -20.83
CA ASP A 3 -23.94 -29.00 -19.65
C ASP A 3 -22.43 -28.76 -19.72
N MET A 4 -22.02 -27.79 -20.54
CA MET A 4 -20.61 -27.42 -20.70
C MET A 4 -20.41 -25.91 -20.79
N GLU A 5 -21.26 -25.14 -20.10
CA GLU A 5 -21.15 -23.68 -20.01
C GLU A 5 -21.18 -23.22 -18.54
N ASN A 6 -20.13 -23.50 -17.76
CA ASN A 6 -19.84 -22.69 -16.56
C ASN A 6 -18.46 -22.88 -15.90
N ILE A 7 -17.49 -23.53 -16.56
CA ILE A 7 -16.17 -23.78 -15.94
C ILE A 7 -15.16 -22.67 -16.29
N ALA A 8 -15.39 -21.94 -17.39
CA ALA A 8 -14.48 -20.89 -17.85
C ALA A 8 -14.49 -19.63 -16.96
N GLY A 9 -15.65 -19.24 -16.42
CA GLY A 9 -15.79 -18.02 -15.59
C GLY A 9 -15.31 -18.17 -14.14
N THR A 10 -15.31 -19.39 -13.60
CA THR A 10 -14.82 -19.65 -12.23
C THR A 10 -13.30 -19.65 -12.15
N HIS A 11 -12.61 -20.17 -13.17
CA HIS A 11 -11.14 -20.22 -13.19
C HIS A 11 -10.47 -18.85 -13.32
N ASP A 12 -11.13 -17.90 -13.99
CA ASP A 12 -10.65 -16.53 -14.14
C ASP A 12 -10.81 -15.74 -12.83
N ASN A 13 -11.95 -15.90 -12.15
CA ASN A 13 -12.20 -15.28 -10.86
C ASN A 13 -11.20 -15.74 -9.78
N ASP A 14 -10.86 -17.02 -9.73
CA ASP A 14 -9.88 -17.53 -8.76
C ASP A 14 -8.49 -16.92 -8.98
N ASN A 15 -8.09 -16.68 -10.23
CA ASN A 15 -6.84 -16.00 -10.56
C ASN A 15 -6.89 -14.53 -10.14
N ILE A 16 -7.99 -13.82 -10.40
CA ILE A 16 -8.15 -12.41 -10.02
C ILE A 16 -8.16 -12.26 -8.50
N ILE A 17 -8.86 -13.13 -7.77
CA ILE A 17 -8.86 -13.18 -6.30
C ILE A 17 -7.43 -13.32 -5.78
N LYS A 18 -6.65 -14.24 -6.35
CA LYS A 18 -5.25 -14.44 -5.95
C LYS A 18 -4.41 -13.18 -6.20
N VAL A 19 -4.53 -12.57 -7.37
CA VAL A 19 -3.80 -11.33 -7.72
C VAL A 19 -4.13 -10.20 -6.74
N LEU A 20 -5.40 -10.01 -6.40
CA LEU A 20 -5.84 -9.01 -5.42
C LEU A 20 -5.30 -9.30 -4.02
N MET A 21 -5.32 -10.56 -3.60
CA MET A 21 -4.77 -10.95 -2.29
C MET A 21 -3.25 -10.75 -2.23
N ASP A 22 -2.52 -11.08 -3.30
CA ASP A 22 -1.08 -10.86 -3.37
C ASP A 22 -0.75 -9.36 -3.42
N ALA A 23 -1.52 -8.56 -4.15
CA ALA A 23 -1.40 -7.10 -4.12
C ALA A 23 -1.66 -6.53 -2.71
N SER A 24 -2.67 -7.04 -2.00
CA SER A 24 -2.94 -6.64 -0.60
C SER A 24 -1.76 -6.95 0.32
N LYS A 25 -1.14 -8.14 0.18
CA LYS A 25 0.06 -8.51 0.95
C LYS A 25 1.22 -7.57 0.65
N SER A 26 1.51 -7.27 -0.62
CA SER A 26 2.57 -6.34 -1.00
C SER A 26 2.36 -4.95 -0.39
N MET A 27 1.13 -4.43 -0.40
CA MET A 27 0.82 -3.15 0.24
C MET A 27 1.05 -3.20 1.76
N ASN A 28 0.71 -4.31 2.42
CA ASN A 28 1.00 -4.49 3.85
C ASN A 28 2.51 -4.57 4.13
N ILE A 29 3.31 -5.16 3.23
CA ILE A 29 4.77 -5.17 3.34
C ILE A 29 5.29 -3.72 3.28
N SER A 30 4.90 -2.95 2.25
CA SER A 30 5.31 -1.54 2.13
C SER A 30 4.88 -0.69 3.32
N LYS A 31 3.66 -0.91 3.84
CA LYS A 31 3.19 -0.28 5.08
C LYS A 31 4.14 -0.55 6.25
N ASN A 32 4.54 -1.81 6.44
CA ASN A 32 5.44 -2.19 7.53
C ASN A 32 6.86 -1.63 7.35
N GLU A 33 7.35 -1.52 6.10
CA GLU A 33 8.64 -0.90 5.79
C GLU A 33 8.66 0.60 6.12
N VAL A 34 7.61 1.33 5.74
CA VAL A 34 7.45 2.75 6.10
C VAL A 34 7.38 2.94 7.61
N SER A 35 6.65 2.07 8.31
CA SER A 35 6.54 2.10 9.77
C SER A 35 7.92 1.89 10.44
N LYS A 36 8.67 0.86 10.02
CA LYS A 36 10.05 0.63 10.49
C LYS A 36 10.97 1.81 10.20
N ALA A 37 10.89 2.40 9.01
CA ALA A 37 11.69 3.57 8.66
C ALA A 37 11.37 4.77 9.54
N THR A 38 10.10 4.99 9.84
CA THR A 38 9.64 6.03 10.76
C THR A 38 10.24 5.85 12.16
N GLU A 39 10.19 4.62 12.70
CA GLU A 39 10.82 4.31 13.99
C GLU A 39 12.32 4.55 14.00
N MET A 40 13.02 4.18 12.92
CA MET A 40 14.46 4.43 12.78
C MET A 40 14.79 5.93 12.76
N ILE A 41 13.97 6.74 12.08
CA ILE A 41 14.12 8.20 12.04
C ILE A 41 13.95 8.79 13.44
N ILE A 42 12.89 8.40 14.15
CA ILE A 42 12.61 8.87 15.52
C ILE A 42 13.78 8.51 16.44
N LYS A 43 14.26 7.25 16.37
CA LYS A 43 15.40 6.79 17.17
C LYS A 43 16.66 7.59 16.86
N SER A 44 16.96 7.81 15.58
CA SER A 44 18.08 8.65 15.15
C SER A 44 17.96 10.07 15.72
N CYS A 45 16.79 10.71 15.58
CA CYS A 45 16.51 12.04 16.13
C CYS A 45 16.71 12.18 17.65
N ASN A 46 16.60 11.07 18.38
CA ASN A 46 16.75 11.04 19.84
C ASN A 46 18.11 10.51 20.30
N THR A 47 18.99 10.11 19.38
CA THR A 47 20.33 9.58 19.70
C THR A 47 21.38 10.65 19.40
N GLN A 48 22.06 11.14 20.45
CA GLN A 48 23.12 12.15 20.32
C GLN A 48 24.25 11.67 19.41
N GLY A 49 24.83 12.59 18.62
CA GLY A 49 25.94 12.28 17.71
C GLY A 49 25.51 11.66 16.37
N THR A 50 24.22 11.38 16.18
CA THR A 50 23.69 10.97 14.87
C THR A 50 23.31 12.16 14.00
N LYS A 51 23.18 11.93 12.69
CA LYS A 51 22.60 12.91 11.76
C LYS A 51 21.16 13.24 12.08
N GLY A 52 20.42 12.27 12.62
CA GLY A 52 19.07 12.47 13.10
C GLY A 52 19.01 13.58 14.14
N ALA A 53 19.92 13.57 15.12
CA ALA A 53 20.00 14.61 16.13
C ALA A 53 20.34 15.99 15.53
N GLY A 54 21.23 16.05 14.54
CA GLY A 54 21.62 17.29 13.85
C GLY A 54 20.52 17.92 12.98
N HIS A 55 19.61 17.10 12.44
CA HIS A 55 18.52 17.54 11.55
C HIS A 55 17.13 17.29 12.14
N LYS A 56 17.03 17.18 13.48
CA LYS A 56 15.82 16.76 14.19
C LYS A 56 14.55 17.51 13.78
N PRO A 57 14.50 18.85 13.71
CA PRO A 57 13.28 19.55 13.34
C PRO A 57 12.78 19.19 11.93
N LEU A 58 13.70 19.07 10.98
CA LEU A 58 13.39 18.71 9.60
C LEU A 58 12.88 17.27 9.50
N LEU A 59 13.56 16.32 10.14
CA LEU A 59 13.17 14.91 10.09
C LEU A 59 11.84 14.64 10.78
N LEU A 60 11.58 15.28 11.92
CA LEU A 60 10.28 15.17 12.59
C LEU A 60 9.14 15.77 11.74
N SER A 61 9.39 16.88 11.03
CA SER A 61 8.37 17.46 10.12
C SER A 61 7.99 16.53 8.95
N LYS A 62 8.88 15.59 8.63
CA LYS A 62 8.70 14.63 7.55
C LYS A 62 8.05 13.32 7.99
N ILE A 63 8.04 13.01 9.30
CA ILE A 63 7.36 11.83 9.84
C ILE A 63 5.86 11.85 9.54
N ASP A 64 5.23 13.03 9.58
CA ASP A 64 3.80 13.14 9.27
C ASP A 64 3.48 12.68 7.83
N ALA A 65 4.39 12.92 6.88
CA ALA A 65 4.27 12.43 5.51
C ALA A 65 4.39 10.89 5.43
N LEU A 66 5.31 10.32 6.21
CA LEU A 66 5.45 8.86 6.31
C LEU A 66 4.23 8.21 6.94
N GLY A 67 3.65 8.84 7.96
CA GLY A 67 2.39 8.38 8.55
C GLY A 67 1.22 8.40 7.55
N ARG A 68 1.15 9.43 6.68
CA ARG A 68 0.17 9.45 5.58
C ARG A 68 0.42 8.34 4.56
N LEU A 69 1.67 8.13 4.15
CA LEU A 69 2.05 7.05 3.24
C LEU A 69 1.69 5.67 3.81
N GLU A 70 1.97 5.43 5.09
CA GLU A 70 1.57 4.22 5.81
C GLU A 70 0.04 4.01 5.76
N ALA A 71 -0.72 5.06 6.06
CA ALA A 71 -2.18 5.03 6.02
C ALA A 71 -2.72 4.72 4.61
N LEU A 72 -2.09 5.26 3.56
CA LEU A 72 -2.44 5.00 2.16
C LEU A 72 -2.21 3.52 1.80
N TYR A 73 -1.04 2.97 2.12
CA TYR A 73 -0.77 1.54 1.89
C TYR A 73 -1.76 0.63 2.62
N ARG A 74 -2.10 0.97 3.87
CA ARG A 74 -3.14 0.25 4.63
C ARG A 74 -4.51 0.34 3.96
N ALA A 75 -4.90 1.52 3.46
CA ALA A 75 -6.18 1.72 2.80
C ALA A 75 -6.27 0.90 1.50
N VAL A 76 -5.21 0.92 0.67
CA VAL A 76 -5.14 0.13 -0.56
C VAL A 76 -5.18 -1.37 -0.27
N SER A 77 -4.40 -1.85 0.72
CA SER A 77 -4.40 -3.27 1.12
C SER A 77 -5.83 -3.76 1.45
N LYS A 78 -6.54 -3.03 2.33
CA LYS A 78 -7.93 -3.36 2.69
C LYS A 78 -8.87 -3.36 1.50
N ARG A 79 -8.64 -2.48 0.51
CA ARG A 79 -9.48 -2.40 -0.68
C ARG A 79 -9.29 -3.61 -1.58
N TYR A 80 -8.06 -4.03 -1.82
CA TYR A 80 -7.79 -5.26 -2.58
C TYR A 80 -8.33 -6.50 -1.87
N GLU A 81 -8.17 -6.59 -0.55
CA GLU A 81 -8.75 -7.68 0.24
C GLU A 81 -10.29 -7.69 0.15
N ASN A 82 -10.94 -6.54 0.30
CA ASN A 82 -12.40 -6.44 0.16
C ASN A 82 -12.88 -6.81 -1.25
N ALA A 83 -12.14 -6.43 -2.29
CA ALA A 83 -12.47 -6.78 -3.68
C ALA A 83 -12.34 -8.30 -3.90
N ALA A 84 -11.28 -8.92 -3.39
CA ALA A 84 -11.10 -10.36 -3.41
C ALA A 84 -12.24 -11.09 -2.68
N LEU A 85 -12.64 -10.61 -1.50
CA LEU A 85 -13.75 -11.18 -0.73
C LEU A 85 -15.10 -11.04 -1.46
N LYS A 86 -15.34 -9.92 -2.14
CA LYS A 86 -16.55 -9.71 -2.95
C LYS A 86 -16.61 -10.71 -4.12
N LEU A 87 -15.51 -10.89 -4.85
CA LEU A 87 -15.42 -11.87 -5.94
C LEU A 87 -15.63 -13.29 -5.42
N ALA A 88 -14.98 -13.65 -4.31
CA ALA A 88 -15.16 -14.96 -3.66
C ALA A 88 -16.60 -15.18 -3.17
N GLY A 89 -17.31 -14.11 -2.81
CA GLY A 89 -18.73 -14.11 -2.46
C GLY A 89 -19.69 -14.14 -3.66
N GLY A 90 -19.18 -14.25 -4.89
CA GLY A 90 -19.98 -14.34 -6.11
C GLY A 90 -20.46 -12.99 -6.66
N VAL A 91 -19.90 -11.86 -6.20
CA VAL A 91 -20.16 -10.57 -6.84
C VAL A 91 -19.51 -10.58 -8.24
N PRO A 92 -20.25 -10.20 -9.29
CA PRO A 92 -19.70 -10.13 -10.66
C PRO A 92 -18.45 -9.24 -10.76
N GLU A 93 -17.48 -9.70 -11.55
CA GLU A 93 -16.18 -9.04 -11.73
C GLU A 93 -16.31 -7.60 -12.22
N ASP A 94 -17.16 -7.36 -13.21
CA ASP A 94 -17.43 -6.04 -13.77
C ASP A 94 -17.85 -5.02 -12.70
N LYS A 95 -18.66 -5.46 -11.74
CA LYS A 95 -19.08 -4.61 -10.61
C LYS A 95 -17.94 -4.34 -9.64
N VAL A 96 -17.14 -5.36 -9.32
CA VAL A 96 -15.98 -5.20 -8.43
C VAL A 96 -14.94 -4.27 -9.06
N MET A 97 -14.65 -4.44 -10.35
CA MET A 97 -13.66 -3.65 -11.07
C MET A 97 -14.13 -2.21 -11.30
N ALA A 98 -15.42 -1.99 -11.58
CA ALA A 98 -15.99 -0.64 -11.67
C ALA A 98 -15.85 0.15 -10.36
N GLU A 99 -15.93 -0.51 -9.21
CA GLU A 99 -15.65 0.11 -7.91
C GLU A 99 -14.14 0.33 -7.68
N LEU A 100 -13.28 -0.56 -8.17
CA LEU A 100 -11.84 -0.53 -7.90
C LEU A 100 -11.09 0.52 -8.75
N ILE A 101 -11.46 0.64 -10.02
CA ILE A 101 -10.73 1.45 -11.02
C ILE A 101 -10.59 2.92 -10.61
N PRO A 102 -11.66 3.65 -10.25
CA PRO A 102 -11.54 5.07 -9.89
C PRO A 102 -10.66 5.29 -8.66
N TYR A 103 -10.71 4.35 -7.70
CA TYR A 103 -9.93 4.44 -6.47
C TYR A 103 -8.45 4.11 -6.69
N ASN A 104 -8.13 3.14 -7.54
CA ASN A 104 -6.75 2.80 -7.84
C ASN A 104 -6.00 3.96 -8.50
N VAL A 105 -6.62 4.67 -9.45
CA VAL A 105 -5.99 5.83 -10.10
C VAL A 105 -5.65 6.90 -9.07
N PHE A 106 -6.62 7.30 -8.24
CA PHE A 106 -6.42 8.30 -7.21
C PHE A 106 -5.35 7.89 -6.17
N LEU A 107 -5.40 6.66 -5.68
CA LEU A 107 -4.47 6.18 -4.66
C LEU A 107 -3.06 5.96 -5.22
N SER A 108 -2.92 5.54 -6.48
CA SER A 108 -1.62 5.42 -7.13
C SER A 108 -0.90 6.76 -7.22
N ASP A 109 -1.61 7.83 -7.60
CA ASP A 109 -1.03 9.18 -7.67
C ASP A 109 -0.61 9.68 -6.28
N GLN A 110 -1.45 9.47 -5.26
CA GLN A 110 -1.11 9.86 -3.89
C GLN A 110 0.05 9.06 -3.31
N ILE A 111 0.08 7.74 -3.50
CA ILE A 111 1.18 6.89 -3.03
C ILE A 111 2.48 7.31 -3.71
N LYS A 112 2.46 7.59 -5.01
CA LYS A 112 3.65 8.04 -5.74
C LYS A 112 4.18 9.36 -5.16
N SER A 113 3.30 10.34 -4.97
CA SER A 113 3.69 11.64 -4.42
C SER A 113 4.29 11.54 -3.01
N GLU A 114 3.70 10.70 -2.15
CA GLU A 114 4.19 10.53 -0.77
C GLU A 114 5.46 9.65 -0.72
N TYR A 115 5.62 8.69 -1.64
CA TYR A 115 6.84 7.89 -1.80
C TYR A 115 8.04 8.73 -2.25
N GLU A 116 7.84 9.68 -3.17
CA GLU A 116 8.90 10.62 -3.57
C GLU A 116 9.36 11.47 -2.37
N SER A 117 8.44 11.89 -1.49
CA SER A 117 8.80 12.56 -0.24
C SER A 117 9.55 11.63 0.73
N TYR A 118 9.23 10.33 0.75
CA TYR A 118 9.95 9.34 1.56
C TYR A 118 11.40 9.13 1.10
N GLU A 119 11.63 8.96 -0.20
CA GLU A 119 12.99 8.83 -0.78
C GLU A 119 13.87 10.04 -0.45
N GLN A 120 13.30 11.26 -0.52
CA GLN A 120 14.01 12.47 -0.11
C GLN A 120 14.46 12.40 1.35
N VAL A 121 13.62 11.92 2.26
CA VAL A 121 13.95 11.79 3.69
C VAL A 121 15.02 10.74 3.92
N LEU A 122 14.95 9.59 3.25
CA LEU A 122 15.96 8.54 3.33
C LEU A 122 17.34 9.05 2.86
N SER A 123 17.38 9.79 1.75
CA SER A 123 18.63 10.34 1.23
C SER A 123 19.33 11.31 2.19
N MET A 124 18.59 11.99 3.06
CA MET A 124 19.15 12.88 4.08
C MET A 124 19.77 12.14 5.27
N LEU A 125 19.43 10.85 5.45
CA LEU A 125 19.91 10.02 6.56
C LEU A 125 21.14 9.19 6.17
N ILE A 126 21.30 8.89 4.88
CA ILE A 126 22.42 8.11 4.34
C ILE A 126 23.51 9.07 3.84
N VAL A 127 24.47 9.40 4.72
CA VAL A 127 25.87 9.73 4.34
C VAL A 127 26.78 9.09 5.40
#